data_AF-A0A397IXU3-F1
#
_entry.id   AF-A0A397IXU3-F1
#
_cell.length_a   1.000
_cell.length_b   1.000
_cell.length_c   1.000
_cell.angle_alpha   90.00
_cell.angle_beta   90.00
_cell.angle_gamma   90.00
#
_symmetry.space_group_name_H-M   'P 1'
#
loop_
_entity.id
_entity.type
_entity.pdbx_description
1 polymer ?
#
loop_
_entity_poly.entity_id
_entity_poly.type
_entity_poly.pdbx_seq_one_letter_code
_entity_poly.pdbx_strand_id
1 'polypeptide(L)'
;MTNFHKHYSELLKKLPLSIKKNIWNRSRVHNSLSEEQANQTEIILKSNLDHPRLNLDHPGSNLDQTEINLRLNLQVTNSEDEINARVKEATEAMHQRFIESTQETLNSIKQQKDAECKQIRLDMAHKSRNLFELTLKKYIQDETIYNLIHLLEGEDRTLYPDLSLLTHKLRREKKN
;
A
#
# COMPACT_ATOMS: atom_id res chain seq x y z
N MET A 1 -43.64 3.77 -26.03
CA MET A 1 -42.37 3.56 -25.30
C MET A 1 -42.34 2.14 -24.76
N THR A 2 -42.10 1.16 -25.64
CA THR A 2 -42.15 -0.26 -25.28
C THR A 2 -40.83 -0.94 -25.61
N ASN A 3 -40.42 -1.84 -24.71
CA ASN A 3 -39.51 -2.96 -24.94
C ASN A 3 -37.99 -2.84 -24.71
N PHE A 4 -37.50 -1.93 -23.86
CA PHE A 4 -36.13 -2.10 -23.34
C PHE A 4 -35.96 -3.45 -22.59
N HIS A 5 -36.94 -3.82 -21.78
CA HIS A 5 -36.88 -5.05 -20.97
C HIS A 5 -36.95 -6.33 -21.81
N LYS A 6 -37.81 -6.37 -22.83
CA LYS A 6 -37.97 -7.54 -23.71
C LYS A 6 -36.76 -7.73 -24.62
N HIS A 7 -36.11 -6.64 -25.05
CA HIS A 7 -34.89 -6.69 -25.86
C HIS A 7 -33.71 -7.30 -25.08
N TYR A 8 -33.55 -6.92 -23.81
CA TYR A 8 -32.52 -7.48 -22.94
C TYR A 8 -32.71 -8.98 -22.66
N SER A 9 -33.95 -9.42 -22.41
CA SER A 9 -34.25 -10.84 -22.17
C SER A 9 -33.90 -11.73 -23.37
N GLU A 10 -34.07 -11.25 -24.59
CA GLU A 10 -33.69 -11.99 -25.80
C GLU A 10 -32.17 -12.04 -26.02
N LEU A 11 -31.43 -11.00 -25.63
CA LEU A 11 -29.96 -11.00 -25.67
C LEU A 11 -29.38 -11.99 -24.66
N LEU A 12 -29.95 -12.05 -23.45
CA LEU A 12 -29.53 -12.99 -22.40
C LEU A 12 -29.73 -14.46 -22.83
N LYS A 13 -30.77 -14.77 -23.61
CA LYS A 13 -30.98 -16.13 -24.13
C LYS A 13 -29.86 -16.57 -25.07
N LYS A 14 -29.30 -15.67 -25.88
CA LYS A 14 -28.26 -15.94 -26.89
C LYS A 14 -26.85 -16.11 -26.33
N LEU A 15 -26.62 -15.87 -25.04
CA LEU A 15 -25.29 -15.99 -24.44
C LEU A 15 -24.84 -17.46 -24.25
N PRO A 16 -23.56 -17.78 -24.51
CA PRO A 16 -22.95 -19.06 -24.19
C PRO A 16 -23.08 -19.42 -22.70
N LEU A 17 -23.24 -20.71 -22.42
CA LEU A 17 -23.41 -21.24 -21.05
C LEU A 17 -22.26 -20.86 -20.10
N SER A 18 -21.03 -20.78 -20.63
CA SER A 18 -19.84 -20.35 -19.86
C SER A 18 -19.96 -18.92 -19.34
N ILE A 19 -20.51 -18.01 -20.14
CA ILE A 19 -20.68 -16.60 -19.78
C ILE A 19 -21.84 -16.44 -18.80
N LYS A 20 -22.95 -17.14 -19.01
CA LYS A 20 -24.08 -17.19 -18.05
C LYS A 20 -23.62 -17.67 -16.68
N LYS A 21 -22.81 -18.73 -16.65
CA LYS A 21 -22.26 -19.30 -15.41
C LYS A 21 -21.30 -18.33 -14.71
N ASN A 22 -20.49 -17.59 -15.47
CA ASN A 22 -19.59 -16.56 -14.92
C ASN A 22 -20.38 -15.38 -14.32
N ILE A 23 -21.38 -14.86 -15.03
CA ILE A 23 -22.26 -13.78 -14.55
C ILE A 23 -22.96 -14.23 -13.26
N TRP A 24 -23.53 -15.42 -13.25
CA TRP A 24 -24.18 -15.99 -12.07
C TRP A 24 -23.21 -16.14 -10.89
N ASN A 25 -22.01 -16.65 -11.11
CA ASN A 25 -20.99 -16.80 -10.06
C ASN A 25 -20.53 -15.45 -9.52
N ARG A 26 -20.37 -14.43 -10.38
CA ARG A 26 -20.04 -13.06 -9.96
C ARG A 26 -21.16 -12.41 -9.19
N SER A 27 -22.42 -12.60 -9.61
CA SER A 27 -23.58 -12.09 -8.86
C SER A 27 -23.70 -12.75 -7.49
N ARG A 28 -23.33 -14.03 -7.33
CA ARG A 28 -23.31 -14.71 -6.03
C ARG A 28 -22.21 -14.19 -5.09
N VAL A 29 -21.05 -13.82 -5.63
CA VAL A 29 -19.92 -13.28 -4.85
C VAL A 29 -20.18 -11.85 -4.38
N HIS A 30 -20.97 -11.08 -5.14
CA HIS A 30 -21.24 -9.67 -4.83
C HIS A 30 -22.63 -9.38 -4.26
N ASN A 31 -23.57 -10.33 -4.32
CA ASN A 31 -24.92 -10.16 -3.79
C ASN A 31 -25.10 -11.17 -2.64
N SER A 32 -24.97 -10.70 -1.41
CA SER A 32 -25.16 -11.48 -0.19
C SER A 32 -26.65 -11.77 0.08
N LEU A 33 -27.38 -12.29 -0.91
CA LEU A 33 -28.69 -12.87 -0.63
C LEU A 33 -28.46 -14.20 0.10
N SER A 34 -28.85 -14.23 1.37
CA SER A 34 -28.83 -15.44 2.19
C SER A 34 -29.61 -16.58 1.52
N GLU A 35 -29.22 -17.83 1.76
CA GLU A 35 -29.89 -19.04 1.26
C GLU A 35 -31.41 -19.02 1.56
N GLU A 36 -31.79 -18.39 2.67
CA GLU A 36 -33.17 -18.09 3.06
C GLU A 36 -33.93 -17.21 2.03
N GLN A 37 -33.29 -16.16 1.52
CA GLN A 37 -33.91 -15.22 0.59
C GLN A 37 -34.01 -15.82 -0.82
N ALA A 38 -33.02 -16.61 -1.22
CA ALA A 38 -33.07 -17.35 -2.48
C ALA A 38 -34.22 -18.38 -2.47
N ASN A 39 -34.36 -19.13 -1.37
CA ASN A 39 -35.46 -20.09 -1.18
C ASN A 39 -36.83 -19.40 -1.16
N GLN A 40 -36.95 -18.22 -0.52
CA GLN A 40 -38.20 -17.45 -0.55
C GLN A 40 -38.54 -16.93 -1.95
N THR A 41 -37.57 -16.44 -2.73
CA THR A 41 -37.82 -16.07 -4.13
C THR A 41 -38.19 -17.26 -5.01
N GLU A 42 -37.63 -18.44 -4.74
CA GLU A 42 -37.98 -19.67 -5.47
C GLU A 42 -39.41 -20.14 -5.14
N ILE A 43 -39.82 -20.04 -3.87
CA ILE A 43 -41.20 -20.33 -3.44
C ILE A 43 -42.19 -19.37 -4.08
N ILE A 44 -41.89 -18.07 -4.12
CA ILE A 44 -42.75 -17.04 -4.74
C ILE A 44 -42.83 -17.22 -6.26
N LEU A 45 -41.74 -17.62 -6.92
CA LEU A 45 -41.75 -17.89 -8.36
C LEU A 45 -42.51 -19.19 -8.69
N LYS A 46 -42.39 -20.24 -7.88
CA LYS A 46 -43.16 -21.49 -8.03
C LYS A 46 -44.66 -21.28 -7.81
N SER A 47 -45.05 -20.54 -6.78
CA SER A 47 -46.47 -20.27 -6.50
C SER A 47 -47.16 -19.45 -7.61
N ASN A 48 -46.41 -18.63 -8.34
CA ASN A 48 -46.91 -17.85 -9.47
C ASN A 48 -46.91 -18.62 -10.81
N LEU A 49 -46.14 -19.71 -10.93
CA LEU A 49 -46.13 -20.55 -12.14
C LEU A 49 -47.19 -21.66 -12.12
N ASP A 50 -47.51 -22.21 -10.94
CA ASP A 50 -48.41 -23.37 -10.82
C ASP A 50 -49.91 -23.00 -10.88
N HIS A 51 -50.27 -21.72 -10.83
CA HIS A 51 -51.68 -21.29 -10.85
C HIS A 51 -51.96 -20.15 -11.83
N PRO A 52 -52.08 -20.42 -13.15
CA PRO A 52 -52.52 -19.41 -14.11
C PRO A 52 -54.05 -19.16 -14.08
N ARG A 53 -54.81 -19.68 -13.12
CA ARG A 53 -56.27 -19.83 -13.27
C ARG A 53 -57.20 -19.33 -12.17
N LEU A 54 -56.73 -18.61 -11.14
CA LEU A 54 -57.61 -18.14 -10.05
C LEU A 54 -57.59 -16.62 -9.82
N ASN A 55 -57.28 -15.83 -10.85
CA ASN A 55 -57.40 -14.36 -10.81
C ASN A 55 -58.77 -13.88 -11.31
N LEU A 56 -59.89 -14.40 -10.80
CA LEU A 56 -61.20 -13.85 -11.17
C LEU A 56 -62.11 -13.39 -10.04
N ASP A 57 -61.91 -13.77 -8.77
CA ASP A 57 -62.98 -13.48 -7.79
C ASP A 57 -62.65 -12.54 -6.63
N HIS A 58 -61.42 -12.33 -6.16
CA HIS A 58 -61.18 -11.50 -4.96
C HIS A 58 -60.00 -10.52 -5.11
N PRO A 59 -60.24 -9.22 -5.41
CA PRO A 59 -59.17 -8.23 -5.61
C PRO A 59 -58.55 -7.67 -4.32
N GLY A 60 -59.19 -7.85 -3.15
CA GLY A 60 -58.86 -7.09 -1.95
C GLY A 60 -57.77 -7.68 -1.05
N SER A 61 -57.72 -9.01 -0.89
CA SER A 61 -56.94 -9.64 0.20
C SER A 61 -55.46 -9.89 -0.12
N ASN A 62 -55.09 -9.94 -1.40
CA ASN A 62 -53.70 -10.20 -1.79
C ASN A 62 -52.87 -8.91 -1.89
N LEU A 63 -53.52 -7.75 -2.03
CA LEU A 63 -52.85 -6.45 -2.04
C LEU A 63 -52.28 -6.12 -0.65
N ASP A 64 -53.08 -6.34 0.40
CA ASP A 64 -52.68 -6.08 1.79
C ASP A 64 -51.53 -6.98 2.26
N GLN A 65 -51.51 -8.26 1.89
CA GLN A 65 -50.42 -9.17 2.25
C GLN A 65 -49.11 -8.84 1.52
N THR A 66 -49.21 -8.34 0.28
CA THR A 66 -48.07 -7.88 -0.52
C THR A 66 -47.54 -6.54 -0.01
N GLU A 67 -48.43 -5.65 0.42
CA GLU A 67 -48.09 -4.36 1.04
C GLU A 67 -47.41 -4.55 2.40
N ILE A 68 -47.90 -5.48 3.23
CA ILE A 68 -47.28 -5.83 4.53
C ILE A 68 -45.89 -6.44 4.33
N ASN A 69 -45.70 -7.32 3.33
CA ASN A 69 -44.39 -7.90 3.00
C ASN A 69 -43.42 -6.87 2.39
N LEU A 70 -43.90 -5.92 1.59
CA LEU A 70 -43.08 -4.82 1.08
C LEU A 70 -42.69 -3.85 2.20
N ARG A 71 -43.59 -3.57 3.15
CA ARG A 71 -43.34 -2.70 4.31
C ARG A 71 -42.36 -3.32 5.30
N LEU A 72 -42.43 -4.63 5.54
CA LEU A 72 -41.44 -5.37 6.32
C LEU A 72 -40.07 -5.43 5.62
N ASN A 73 -40.03 -5.57 4.29
CA ASN A 73 -38.78 -5.49 3.52
C ASN A 73 -38.19 -4.07 3.50
N LEU A 74 -39.01 -3.01 3.55
CA LEU A 74 -38.54 -1.63 3.73
C LEU A 74 -37.99 -1.37 5.13
N GLN A 75 -38.41 -2.14 6.14
CA GLN A 75 -37.87 -2.06 7.49
C GLN A 75 -36.50 -2.76 7.61
N VAL A 76 -36.17 -3.65 6.66
CA VAL A 76 -34.86 -4.30 6.52
C VAL A 76 -33.89 -3.46 5.67
N THR A 77 -34.39 -2.47 4.92
CA THR A 77 -33.53 -1.46 4.28
C THR A 77 -33.27 -0.36 5.28
N ASN A 78 -32.02 -0.25 5.75
CA ASN A 78 -31.55 0.89 6.56
C ASN A 78 -32.13 2.19 5.98
N SER A 79 -32.66 3.07 6.85
CA SER A 79 -33.17 4.37 6.41
C SER A 79 -32.10 5.14 5.64
N GLU A 80 -32.51 5.99 4.69
CA GLU A 80 -31.55 6.81 3.91
C GLU A 80 -30.60 7.59 4.84
N ASP A 81 -31.13 8.10 5.95
CA ASP A 81 -30.35 8.80 6.99
C ASP A 81 -29.31 7.90 7.66
N GLU A 82 -29.64 6.64 7.92
CA GLU A 82 -28.70 5.66 8.48
C GLU A 82 -27.60 5.28 7.48
N ILE A 83 -27.95 5.14 6.19
CA ILE A 83 -26.96 4.91 5.13
C ILE A 83 -26.03 6.13 5.02
N ASN A 84 -26.58 7.34 5.01
CA ASN A 84 -25.81 8.58 4.94
C ASN A 84 -24.88 8.75 6.16
N ALA A 85 -25.36 8.41 7.37
CA ALA A 85 -24.55 8.45 8.58
C ALA A 85 -23.38 7.46 8.50
N ARG A 86 -23.63 6.21 8.09
CA ARG A 86 -22.57 5.18 7.93
C ARG A 86 -21.57 5.55 6.84
N VAL A 87 -22.02 6.11 5.72
CA VAL A 87 -21.13 6.58 4.64
C VAL A 87 -20.27 7.75 5.12
N LYS A 88 -20.85 8.72 5.84
CA LYS A 88 -20.12 9.85 6.42
C LYS A 88 -19.07 9.37 7.42
N GLU A 89 -19.45 8.49 8.35
CA GLU A 89 -18.54 7.91 9.34
C GLU A 89 -17.40 7.11 8.67
N ALA A 90 -17.73 6.25 7.70
CA ALA A 90 -16.72 5.48 6.96
C ALA A 90 -15.75 6.40 6.20
N THR A 91 -16.28 7.49 5.62
CA THR A 91 -15.48 8.48 4.90
C THR A 91 -14.55 9.23 5.85
N GLU A 92 -15.04 9.69 7.00
CA GLU A 92 -14.24 10.34 8.04
C GLU A 92 -13.16 9.40 8.60
N ALA A 93 -13.52 8.15 8.90
CA ALA A 93 -12.58 7.14 9.38
C ALA A 93 -11.49 6.83 8.35
N MET A 94 -11.85 6.76 7.07
CA MET A 94 -10.87 6.58 5.99
C MET A 94 -9.91 7.77 5.88
N HIS A 95 -10.42 9.01 5.93
CA HIS A 95 -9.58 10.20 5.91
C HIS A 95 -8.62 10.23 7.09
N GLN A 96 -9.10 9.91 8.29
CA GLN A 96 -8.28 9.89 9.49
C GLN A 96 -7.15 8.85 9.38
N ARG A 97 -7.49 7.61 8.98
CA ARG A 97 -6.49 6.56 8.75
C ARG A 97 -5.46 6.95 7.69
N PHE A 98 -5.90 7.62 6.64
CA PHE A 98 -5.00 8.09 5.58
C PHE A 98 -4.00 9.13 6.11
N ILE A 99 -4.48 10.11 6.89
CA ILE A 99 -3.63 11.14 7.50
C ILE A 99 -2.62 10.50 8.47
N GLU A 100 -3.10 9.63 9.36
CA GLU A 100 -2.27 8.94 10.34
C GLU A 100 -1.20 8.09 9.66
N SER A 101 -1.60 7.25 8.70
CA SER A 101 -0.67 6.40 7.95
C SER A 101 0.36 7.20 7.15
N THR A 102 -0.04 8.33 6.57
CA THR A 102 0.87 9.24 5.86
C THR A 102 1.88 9.84 6.83
N GLN A 103 1.43 10.29 8.01
CA GLN A 103 2.29 10.88 9.02
C GLN A 103 3.28 9.87 9.61
N GLU A 104 2.83 8.65 9.88
CA GLU A 104 3.67 7.56 10.36
C GLU A 104 4.75 7.20 9.32
N THR A 105 4.34 7.05 8.06
CA THR A 105 5.26 6.76 6.95
C THR A 105 6.31 7.86 6.80
N LEU A 106 5.91 9.13 6.84
CA LEU A 106 6.83 10.26 6.75
C LEU A 106 7.84 10.29 7.91
N ASN A 107 7.37 10.02 9.13
CA ASN A 107 8.24 9.96 10.31
C ASN A 107 9.26 8.82 10.22
N SER A 108 8.83 7.65 9.76
CA SER A 108 9.71 6.50 9.54
C SER A 108 10.77 6.79 8.48
N ILE A 109 10.38 7.35 7.33
CA ILE A 109 11.31 7.74 6.26
C ILE A 109 12.34 8.75 6.77
N LYS A 110 11.89 9.77 7.51
CA LYS A 110 12.78 10.78 8.09
C LYS A 110 13.80 10.16 9.04
N GLN A 111 13.35 9.32 9.98
CA GLN A 111 14.25 8.66 10.94
C GLN A 111 15.27 7.75 10.24
N GLN A 112 14.83 6.98 9.25
CA GLN A 112 15.70 6.13 8.45
C GLN A 112 16.76 6.95 7.71
N LYS A 113 16.36 8.04 7.05
CA LYS A 113 17.29 8.90 6.30
C LYS A 113 18.28 9.63 7.21
N ASP A 114 17.84 10.05 8.41
CA ASP A 114 18.73 10.64 9.41
C ASP A 114 19.79 9.63 9.89
N ALA A 115 19.41 8.36 10.08
CA ALA A 115 20.33 7.30 10.45
C ALA A 115 21.33 6.98 9.32
N GLU A 116 20.84 6.82 8.08
CA GLU A 116 21.68 6.60 6.90
C GLU A 116 22.70 7.72 6.71
N CYS A 117 22.28 8.99 6.84
CA CYS A 117 23.17 10.14 6.70
C CYS A 117 24.28 10.15 7.76
N LYS A 118 23.92 9.87 9.04
CA LYS A 118 24.92 9.75 10.12
C LYS A 118 25.94 8.66 9.82
N GLN A 119 25.49 7.51 9.33
CA GLN A 119 26.36 6.39 9.01
C GLN A 119 27.31 6.71 7.86
N ILE A 120 26.81 7.31 6.77
CA ILE A 120 27.62 7.75 5.63
C ILE A 120 28.72 8.72 6.07
N ARG A 121 28.36 9.70 6.91
CA ARG A 121 29.33 10.68 7.42
C ARG A 121 30.45 10.03 8.24
N LEU A 122 30.11 9.05 9.08
CA LEU A 122 31.09 8.30 9.87
C LEU A 122 31.98 7.44 8.98
N ASP A 123 31.41 6.73 8.00
CA ASP A 123 32.17 5.91 7.06
C ASP A 123 33.15 6.76 6.24
N MET A 124 32.70 7.89 5.72
CA MET A 124 33.55 8.84 4.99
C MET A 124 34.69 9.38 5.86
N ALA A 125 34.40 9.75 7.11
CA ALA A 125 35.43 10.24 8.03
C ALA A 125 36.49 9.16 8.32
N HIS A 126 36.06 7.91 8.53
CA HIS A 126 36.97 6.79 8.73
C HIS A 126 37.80 6.48 7.47
N LYS A 127 37.15 6.40 6.30
CA LYS A 127 37.82 6.12 5.03
C LYS A 127 38.82 7.21 4.64
N SER A 128 38.46 8.48 4.81
CA SER A 128 39.36 9.60 4.54
C SER A 128 40.56 9.60 5.49
N ARG A 129 40.36 9.31 6.78
CA ARG A 129 41.45 9.15 7.75
C ARG A 129 42.39 8.01 7.35
N ASN A 130 41.85 6.85 6.98
CA ASN A 130 42.66 5.69 6.58
C ASN A 130 43.44 5.95 5.28
N LEU A 131 42.81 6.61 4.29
CA LEU A 131 43.47 7.00 3.04
C LEU A 131 44.58 8.01 3.29
N PHE A 132 44.33 9.00 4.16
CA PHE A 132 45.33 9.99 4.55
C PHE A 132 46.51 9.31 5.25
N GLU A 133 46.25 8.45 6.23
CA GLU A 133 47.28 7.72 6.97
C GLU A 133 48.11 6.83 6.05
N LEU A 134 47.47 6.04 5.17
CA LEU A 134 48.17 5.17 4.22
C LEU A 134 49.06 5.97 3.27
N THR A 135 48.54 7.07 2.72
CA THR A 135 49.27 7.96 1.82
C THR A 135 50.46 8.61 2.53
N LEU A 136 50.26 9.08 3.76
CA LEU A 136 51.32 9.68 4.57
C LEU A 136 52.42 8.66 4.87
N LYS A 137 52.05 7.44 5.29
CA LYS A 137 53.01 6.34 5.51
C LYS A 137 53.82 6.04 4.26
N LYS A 138 53.20 6.07 3.08
CA LYS A 138 53.89 5.88 1.80
C LYS A 138 54.92 6.99 1.55
N TYR A 139 54.53 8.26 1.66
CA TYR A 139 55.45 9.38 1.42
C TYR A 139 56.61 9.44 2.41
N ILE A 140 56.39 8.98 3.65
CA ILE A 140 57.46 8.83 4.64
C ILE A 140 58.41 7.69 4.24
N GLN A 141 57.86 6.54 3.81
CA GLN A 141 58.66 5.37 3.41
C GLN A 141 59.52 5.64 2.17
N ASP A 142 58.98 6.38 1.20
CA ASP A 142 59.65 6.71 -0.06
C ASP A 142 60.50 8.00 0.06
N GLU A 143 60.78 8.47 1.29
CA GLU A 143 61.62 9.63 1.62
C GLU A 143 61.17 10.97 0.99
N THR A 144 59.97 10.99 0.40
CA THR A 144 59.41 12.18 -0.29
C THR A 144 59.21 13.35 0.67
N ILE A 145 58.74 13.08 1.89
CA ILE A 145 58.58 14.13 2.92
C ILE A 145 59.93 14.73 3.33
N TYR A 146 60.96 13.90 3.46
CA TYR A 146 62.29 14.37 3.83
C TYR A 146 62.87 15.29 2.76
N ASN A 147 62.75 14.89 1.48
CA ASN A 147 63.19 15.71 0.35
C ASN A 147 62.44 17.05 0.29
N LEU A 148 61.14 17.06 0.56
CA LEU A 148 60.34 18.30 0.62
C LEU A 148 60.80 19.22 1.75
N ILE A 149 61.04 18.69 2.96
CA ILE A 149 61.53 19.48 4.09
C ILE A 149 62.89 20.09 3.76
N HIS A 150 63.82 19.29 3.23
CA HIS A 150 65.14 19.79 2.87
C HIS A 150 65.10 20.92 1.84
N LEU A 151 64.18 20.85 0.87
CA LEU A 151 63.95 21.94 -0.09
C LEU A 151 63.42 23.20 0.59
N LEU A 152 62.48 23.07 1.52
CA LEU A 152 61.92 24.20 2.28
C LEU A 152 62.98 24.86 3.16
N GLU A 153 63.79 24.09 3.89
CA GLU A 153 64.90 24.59 4.70
C GLU A 153 65.90 25.42 3.89
N GLY A 154 66.14 25.02 2.63
CA GLY A 154 66.98 25.76 1.70
C GLY A 154 66.38 27.10 1.27
N GLU A 155 65.05 27.21 1.25
CA GLU A 155 64.32 28.41 0.81
C GLU A 155 64.09 29.40 1.98
N ASP A 156 63.66 28.90 3.14
CA ASP A 156 63.26 29.72 4.29
C ASP A 156 64.33 29.86 5.39
N ARG A 157 65.44 29.10 5.30
CA ARG A 157 66.53 29.00 6.30
C ARG A 157 66.06 28.60 7.70
N THR A 158 64.85 28.06 7.82
CA THR A 158 64.29 27.56 9.07
C THR A 158 64.59 26.08 9.16
N LEU A 159 65.25 25.65 10.23
CA LEU A 159 65.52 24.22 10.45
C LEU A 159 64.26 23.54 10.98
N TYR A 160 63.79 22.50 10.31
CA TYR A 160 62.65 21.72 10.75
C TYR A 160 63.07 20.53 11.62
N PRO A 161 62.17 19.97 12.44
CA PRO A 161 62.48 18.81 13.28
C PRO A 161 62.87 17.57 12.46
N ASP A 162 63.90 16.85 12.90
CA ASP A 162 64.35 15.62 12.26
C ASP A 162 63.29 14.50 12.35
N LEU A 163 62.78 14.09 11.19
CA LEU A 163 61.77 13.05 11.05
C LEU A 163 62.36 11.64 10.82
N SER A 164 63.69 11.49 10.83
CA SER A 164 64.38 10.20 10.63
C SER A 164 64.01 9.14 11.68
N LEU A 165 63.59 9.57 12.88
CA LEU A 165 63.10 8.66 13.90
C LEU A 165 61.76 7.99 13.50
N LEU A 166 60.96 8.65 12.66
CA LEU A 166 59.64 8.20 12.23
C LEU A 166 59.74 7.06 11.20
N THR A 167 60.67 7.17 10.25
CA THR A 167 60.96 6.12 9.24
C THR A 167 61.44 4.82 9.88
N HIS A 168 62.29 4.91 10.91
CA HIS A 168 62.76 3.73 11.65
C HIS A 168 61.65 3.01 12.41
N LYS A 169 60.66 3.72 12.96
CA LYS A 169 59.49 3.09 13.62
C LYS A 169 58.57 2.43 12.60
N LEU A 170 58.27 3.10 11.49
CA LEU A 170 57.41 2.59 10.41
C LEU A 170 58.00 1.37 9.68
N ARG A 171 59.33 1.29 9.49
CA ARG A 171 59.99 0.09 8.93
C ARG A 171 59.96 -1.12 9.87
N ARG A 172 59.82 -0.94 11.19
CA ARG A 172 59.75 -2.05 12.16
C ARG A 172 58.35 -2.67 12.23
N GLU A 173 57.27 -1.88 12.09
CA GLU A 173 55.89 -2.39 12.05
C GLU A 173 55.64 -3.37 10.88
N LYS A 174 56.39 -3.26 9.78
CA LYS A 174 56.25 -4.12 8.59
C LYS A 174 56.81 -5.54 8.75
N LYS A 175 57.52 -5.83 9.86
CA LYS A 175 58.21 -7.11 10.11
C LYS A 175 57.50 -8.01 11.13
N ASN A 176 56.36 -7.58 11.67
CA ASN A 176 55.48 -8.35 12.55
C ASN A 176 54.14 -8.59 11.86
#